data_AF-G1AL64-F1
#
_entry.id   AF-G1AL64-F1
#
_cell.length_a   1.000
_cell.length_b   1.000
_cell.length_c   1.000
_cell.angle_alpha   90.00
_cell.angle_beta   90.00
_cell.angle_gamma   90.00
#
_symmetry.space_group_name_H-M   'P 1'
#
loop_
_entity.id
_entity.type
_entity.pdbx_description
1 polymer ?
#
loop_
_entity_poly.entity_id
_entity_poly.type
_entity_poly.pdbx_seq_one_letter_code
_entity_poly.pdbx_strand_id
1 'polypeptide(L)'
;YTGNTWNATICPDGVKCAANCALDGADYSGTYGITTTGNALKLNFVTKGSSSTNVGSRTYLMAAGSQTKYQMFQLLGQEFTFDVDVSNLPCGLNGALYFSEMDEDGGMSRFSTNKAGAKYGTGYCDAQCPQDIKFINGEKANSVGWNASANDVNAGAGQYGSCCNEMDI
;
A
#
# COMPACT_ATOMS: atom_id res chain seq x y z
N TYR A 1 9.48 -11.80 3.97
CA TYR A 1 8.95 -11.95 2.61
C TYR A 1 10.04 -11.52 1.65
N THR A 2 10.40 -12.33 0.67
CA THR A 2 11.52 -12.06 -0.25
C THR A 2 11.13 -12.52 -1.66
N GLY A 3 11.33 -11.65 -2.66
CA GLY A 3 10.73 -11.85 -3.98
C GLY A 3 9.22 -11.94 -3.85
N ASN A 4 8.66 -13.10 -4.18
CA ASN A 4 7.23 -13.38 -4.06
C ASN A 4 6.90 -14.50 -3.05
N THR A 5 7.79 -14.77 -2.08
CA THR A 5 7.65 -15.91 -1.16
C THR A 5 7.72 -15.49 0.32
N TRP A 6 6.84 -16.08 1.14
CA TRP A 6 6.89 -16.00 2.60
C TRP A 6 7.89 -17.00 3.18
N ASN A 7 8.63 -16.61 4.23
CA ASN A 7 9.52 -17.53 4.92
C ASN A 7 8.68 -18.45 5.82
N ALA A 8 8.56 -19.73 5.47
CA ALA A 8 7.70 -20.69 6.17
C ALA A 8 8.10 -20.96 7.63
N THR A 9 9.37 -20.75 8.00
CA THR A 9 9.83 -20.89 9.39
C THR A 9 9.36 -19.73 10.27
N ILE A 10 9.41 -18.51 9.74
CA ILE A 10 8.98 -17.29 10.45
C ILE A 10 7.45 -17.13 10.39
N CYS A 11 6.85 -17.53 9.27
CA CYS A 11 5.44 -17.39 8.94
C CYS A 11 4.75 -18.76 8.74
N PRO A 12 4.69 -19.61 9.77
CA PRO A 12 4.03 -20.91 9.67
C PRO A 12 2.50 -20.79 9.57
N ASP A 13 1.94 -19.68 10.04
CA ASP A 13 0.54 -19.30 9.90
C ASP A 13 0.42 -17.75 9.89
N GLY A 14 -0.74 -17.23 9.48
CA GLY A 14 -0.96 -15.79 9.33
C GLY A 14 -0.82 -14.99 10.64
N VAL A 15 -1.22 -15.57 11.78
CA VAL A 15 -1.19 -14.89 13.09
C VAL A 15 0.24 -14.78 13.59
N LYS A 16 0.98 -15.89 13.60
CA LYS A 16 2.40 -15.90 13.98
C LYS A 16 3.24 -15.06 13.04
N CYS A 17 2.92 -15.07 11.74
CA CYS A 17 3.61 -14.23 10.78
C CYS A 17 3.43 -12.74 11.08
N ALA A 18 2.21 -12.30 11.38
CA ALA A 18 1.95 -10.91 11.79
C ALA A 18 2.65 -10.53 13.11
N ALA A 19 2.73 -11.47 14.06
CA ALA A 19 3.44 -11.23 15.33
C ALA A 19 4.97 -11.21 15.19
N ASN A 20 5.52 -12.00 14.29
CA ASN A 20 6.98 -12.17 14.11
C ASN A 20 7.59 -11.18 13.10
N CYS A 21 6.77 -10.49 12.30
CA CYS A 21 7.22 -9.58 11.26
C CYS A 21 6.93 -8.12 11.62
N ALA A 22 7.76 -7.21 11.12
CA ALA A 22 7.54 -5.78 11.21
C ALA A 22 7.62 -5.13 9.82
N LEU A 23 6.86 -4.05 9.64
CA LEU A 23 7.07 -3.09 8.56
C LEU A 23 8.06 -2.04 9.06
N ASP A 24 9.04 -1.69 8.22
CA ASP A 24 10.08 -0.72 8.55
C ASP A 24 9.90 0.57 7.73
N GLY A 25 10.74 1.57 7.99
CA GLY A 25 10.78 2.82 7.26
C GLY A 25 11.11 2.65 5.78
N ALA A 26 10.82 3.69 5.00
CA ALA A 26 11.03 3.72 3.57
C ALA A 26 12.04 4.82 3.19
N ASP A 27 13.04 4.47 2.40
CA ASP A 27 13.83 5.43 1.62
C ASP A 27 13.04 5.84 0.38
N TYR A 28 12.18 6.85 0.55
CA TYR A 28 11.24 7.32 -0.48
C TYR A 28 11.94 7.65 -1.81
N SER A 29 13.05 8.39 -1.78
CA SER A 29 13.72 8.86 -3.00
C SER A 29 14.63 7.80 -3.62
N GLY A 30 15.55 7.23 -2.83
CA GLY A 30 16.59 6.35 -3.36
C GLY A 30 16.10 4.96 -3.74
N THR A 31 15.10 4.44 -3.02
CA THR A 31 14.56 3.09 -3.24
C THR A 31 13.26 3.12 -4.04
N TYR A 32 12.35 4.05 -3.74
CA TYR A 32 11.02 4.08 -4.34
C TYR A 32 10.85 5.14 -5.44
N GLY A 33 11.76 6.12 -5.56
CA GLY A 33 11.65 7.20 -6.54
C GLY A 33 10.46 8.12 -6.32
N ILE A 34 10.06 8.26 -5.06
CA ILE A 34 9.00 9.15 -4.60
C ILE A 34 9.65 10.43 -4.08
N THR A 35 9.27 11.57 -4.65
CA THR A 35 9.79 12.88 -4.25
C THR A 35 8.68 13.90 -4.18
N THR A 36 8.82 14.87 -3.28
CA THR A 36 7.91 16.02 -3.17
C THR A 36 8.66 17.33 -3.33
N THR A 37 8.00 18.36 -3.86
CA THR A 37 8.51 19.73 -3.90
C THR A 37 7.32 20.70 -3.79
N GLY A 38 7.21 21.40 -2.66
CA GLY A 38 6.03 22.23 -2.39
C GLY A 38 4.75 21.40 -2.37
N ASN A 39 3.84 21.68 -3.29
CA ASN A 39 2.56 20.96 -3.48
C ASN A 39 2.64 19.82 -4.51
N ALA A 40 3.80 19.58 -5.14
CA ALA A 40 3.95 18.55 -6.16
C ALA A 40 4.45 17.22 -5.56
N LEU A 41 3.83 16.12 -5.97
CA LEU A 41 4.27 14.73 -5.75
C LEU A 41 4.68 14.12 -7.09
N LYS A 42 5.90 13.60 -7.18
CA LYS A 42 6.40 12.86 -8.35
C LYS A 42 6.65 11.41 -7.97
N LEU A 43 6.12 10.51 -8.79
CA LEU A 43 6.25 9.06 -8.65
C LEU A 43 6.99 8.50 -9.88
N ASN A 44 8.20 7.97 -9.69
CA ASN A 44 8.90 7.27 -10.76
C ASN A 44 8.36 5.85 -10.90
N PHE A 45 8.21 5.37 -12.13
CA PHE A 45 7.70 4.01 -12.37
C PHE A 45 8.74 2.93 -12.00
N VAL A 46 10.02 3.09 -12.39
CA VAL A 46 11.07 2.13 -12.05
C VAL A 46 12.21 2.86 -11.35
N THR A 47 12.56 2.38 -10.15
CA THR A 47 13.68 2.91 -9.36
C THR A 47 14.66 1.79 -9.07
N LYS A 48 15.89 1.92 -9.58
CA LYS A 48 16.97 0.95 -9.38
C LYS A 48 17.83 1.40 -8.20
N GLY A 49 17.58 0.81 -7.04
CA GLY A 49 18.39 0.99 -5.84
C GLY A 49 19.68 0.17 -5.89
N SER A 50 20.48 0.24 -4.82
CA SER A 50 21.75 -0.48 -4.72
C SER A 50 21.59 -1.99 -4.57
N SER A 51 20.48 -2.45 -3.98
CA SER A 51 20.23 -3.86 -3.65
C SER A 51 18.90 -4.40 -4.18
N SER A 52 18.04 -3.54 -4.74
CA SER A 52 16.72 -3.92 -5.25
C SER A 52 16.27 -2.99 -6.37
N THR A 53 15.31 -3.45 -7.17
CA THR A 53 14.59 -2.62 -8.14
C THR A 53 13.13 -2.56 -7.72
N ASN A 54 12.61 -1.36 -7.51
CA ASN A 54 11.21 -1.10 -7.23
C ASN A 54 10.45 -0.77 -8.52
N VAL A 55 9.22 -1.27 -8.65
CA VAL A 55 8.31 -1.00 -9.78
C VAL A 55 6.99 -0.50 -9.23
N GLY A 56 6.61 0.72 -9.62
CA GLY A 56 5.40 1.39 -9.17
C GLY A 56 5.45 1.83 -7.71
N SER A 57 4.40 2.52 -7.29
CA SER A 57 4.21 2.96 -5.91
C SER A 57 2.74 3.26 -5.66
N ARG A 58 2.28 3.06 -4.42
CA ARG A 58 1.01 3.57 -3.91
C ARG A 58 1.28 4.38 -2.65
N THR A 59 0.71 5.58 -2.58
CA THR A 59 0.93 6.53 -1.48
C THR A 59 -0.39 7.08 -0.99
N TYR A 60 -0.48 7.39 0.31
CA TYR A 60 -1.66 8.01 0.91
C TYR A 60 -1.29 9.39 1.45
N LEU A 61 -2.21 10.34 1.35
CA LEU A 61 -2.03 11.65 1.97
C LEU A 61 -2.21 11.54 3.49
N MET A 62 -1.26 12.06 4.25
CA MET A 62 -1.33 12.11 5.71
C MET A 62 -2.05 13.38 6.16
N ALA A 63 -2.81 13.30 7.26
CA ALA A 63 -3.44 14.48 7.84
C ALA A 63 -2.39 15.51 8.26
N ALA A 64 -2.68 16.81 8.07
CA ALA A 64 -1.73 17.87 8.36
C ALA A 64 -1.23 17.81 9.81
N GLY A 65 0.09 17.75 9.99
CA GLY A 65 0.73 17.64 11.31
C GLY A 65 0.64 16.26 11.97
N SER A 66 0.00 15.28 11.32
CA SER A 66 -0.11 13.91 11.82
C SER A 66 0.97 13.01 11.22
N GLN A 67 1.48 12.09 12.05
CA GLN A 67 2.31 10.97 11.61
C GLN A 67 1.57 9.63 11.65
N THR A 68 0.32 9.60 12.12
CA THR A 68 -0.39 8.36 12.46
C THR A 68 -1.82 8.31 11.92
N LYS A 69 -2.22 9.30 11.11
CA LYS A 69 -3.56 9.40 10.53
C LYS A 69 -3.49 9.84 9.08
N TYR A 70 -4.26 9.16 8.23
CA TYR A 70 -4.51 9.63 6.87
C TYR A 70 -5.35 10.90 6.87
N GLN A 71 -5.24 11.69 5.81
CA GLN A 71 -6.15 12.80 5.56
C GLN A 71 -7.47 12.23 5.04
N MET A 72 -8.54 12.38 5.82
CA MET A 72 -9.88 11.96 5.41
C MET A 72 -10.59 13.07 4.63
N PHE A 73 -11.41 12.67 3.66
CA PHE A 73 -12.20 13.56 2.81
C PHE A 73 -13.68 13.19 2.87
N GLN A 74 -14.54 14.20 2.91
CA GLN A 74 -15.99 14.06 2.82
C GLN A 74 -16.44 14.74 1.54
N LEU A 75 -16.54 13.97 0.46
CA LEU A 75 -16.63 14.51 -0.90
C LEU A 75 -18.06 14.85 -1.34
N LEU A 76 -19.08 14.35 -0.65
CA LEU A 76 -20.47 14.57 -1.05
C LEU A 76 -20.81 16.07 -1.02
N GLY A 77 -21.19 16.61 -2.19
CA GLY A 77 -21.49 18.03 -2.35
C GLY A 77 -20.27 18.95 -2.28
N GLN A 78 -19.05 18.41 -2.40
CA GLN A 78 -17.80 19.17 -2.44
C GLN A 78 -17.15 19.10 -3.83
N GLU A 79 -16.16 19.95 -4.05
CA GLU A 79 -15.29 19.94 -5.23
C GLU A 79 -13.88 19.49 -4.83
N PHE A 80 -13.26 18.65 -5.65
CA PHE A 80 -11.85 18.26 -5.53
C PHE A 80 -11.15 18.49 -6.86
N THR A 81 -10.01 19.16 -6.83
CA THR A 81 -9.25 19.55 -8.03
C THR A 81 -7.77 19.31 -7.81
N PHE A 82 -7.06 18.88 -8.86
CA PHE A 82 -5.62 18.68 -8.86
C PHE A 82 -5.05 18.92 -10.26
N ASP A 83 -3.78 19.33 -10.31
CA ASP A 83 -3.01 19.37 -11.56
C ASP A 83 -2.25 18.05 -11.73
N VAL A 84 -2.13 17.57 -12.97
CA VAL A 84 -1.41 16.35 -13.30
C VAL A 84 -0.60 16.49 -14.57
N ASP A 85 0.64 16.02 -14.55
CA ASP A 85 1.50 15.88 -15.72
C ASP A 85 1.67 14.40 -16.06
N VAL A 86 0.98 13.95 -17.11
CA VAL A 86 1.07 12.58 -17.66
C VAL A 86 1.91 12.52 -18.94
N SER A 87 2.66 13.57 -19.28
CA SER A 87 3.45 13.65 -20.53
C SER A 87 4.48 12.53 -20.68
N ASN A 88 4.96 11.98 -19.56
CA ASN A 88 5.91 10.88 -19.49
C ASN A 88 5.28 9.53 -19.08
N LEU A 89 3.96 9.39 -19.25
CA LEU A 89 3.21 8.18 -18.91
C LEU A 89 2.72 7.48 -20.20
N PRO A 90 3.55 6.62 -20.82
CA PRO A 90 3.19 5.93 -22.06
C PRO A 90 2.09 4.86 -21.86
N CYS A 91 1.61 4.32 -22.98
CA CYS A 91 0.64 3.22 -22.99
C CYS A 91 1.07 2.06 -22.08
N GLY A 92 0.10 1.48 -21.36
CA GLY A 92 0.32 0.36 -20.44
C GLY A 92 0.68 0.77 -19.00
N LEU A 93 0.85 2.07 -18.74
CA LEU A 93 0.96 2.61 -17.38
C LEU A 93 -0.35 3.27 -16.95
N ASN A 94 -0.52 3.39 -15.62
CA ASN A 94 -1.63 4.11 -15.02
C ASN A 94 -1.10 5.00 -13.89
N GLY A 95 -1.34 6.31 -13.99
CA GLY A 95 -1.08 7.28 -12.93
C GLY A 95 -2.41 7.62 -12.27
N ALA A 96 -2.77 6.90 -11.22
CA ALA A 96 -4.08 6.99 -10.60
C ALA A 96 -4.09 7.93 -9.39
N LEU A 97 -5.13 8.75 -9.31
CA LEU A 97 -5.53 9.47 -8.11
C LEU A 97 -6.99 9.10 -7.83
N TYR A 98 -7.24 8.50 -6.68
CA TYR A 98 -8.54 7.92 -6.34
C TYR A 98 -8.77 7.98 -4.83
N PHE A 99 -10.01 7.78 -4.42
CA PHE A 99 -10.40 7.66 -3.02
C PHE A 99 -10.85 6.24 -2.70
N SER A 100 -10.43 5.76 -1.53
CA SER A 100 -10.83 4.47 -0.99
C SER A 100 -11.32 4.65 0.45
N GLU A 101 -12.37 3.92 0.84
CA GLU A 101 -12.97 3.98 2.18
C GLU A 101 -12.14 3.18 3.21
N MET A 102 -10.88 3.56 3.35
CA MET A 102 -9.95 3.04 4.36
C MET A 102 -10.19 3.69 5.72
N ASP A 103 -9.82 3.00 6.81
CA ASP A 103 -9.83 3.58 8.15
C ASP A 103 -8.74 4.67 8.30
N GLU A 104 -9.06 5.78 8.98
CA GLU A 104 -8.13 6.92 9.20
C GLU A 104 -6.79 6.49 9.83
N ASP A 105 -6.81 5.50 10.72
CA ASP A 105 -5.63 4.99 11.43
C ASP A 105 -5.00 3.77 10.74
N GLY A 106 -5.45 3.42 9.53
CA GLY A 106 -5.00 2.23 8.80
C GLY A 106 -5.45 0.91 9.43
N GLY A 107 -6.51 0.94 10.26
CA GLY A 107 -7.16 -0.21 10.89
C GLY A 107 -6.66 -0.54 12.30
N MET A 108 -5.86 0.32 12.94
CA MET A 108 -5.29 0.04 14.27
C MET A 108 -6.36 -0.12 15.36
N SER A 109 -7.38 0.75 15.37
CA SER A 109 -8.47 0.70 16.35
C SER A 109 -9.35 -0.53 16.19
N ARG A 110 -9.59 -0.97 14.94
CA ARG A 110 -10.38 -2.16 14.64
C ARG A 110 -9.61 -3.45 14.89
N PHE A 111 -8.29 -3.45 14.66
CA PHE A 111 -7.47 -4.64 14.68
C PHE A 111 -6.29 -4.45 15.63
N SER A 112 -6.47 -4.88 16.87
CA SER A 112 -5.50 -4.64 17.95
C SER A 112 -4.09 -5.19 17.69
N THR A 113 -3.94 -6.16 16.80
CA THR A 113 -2.67 -6.75 16.38
C THR A 113 -1.99 -5.97 15.25
N ASN A 114 -2.68 -5.05 14.56
CA ASN A 114 -2.03 -4.07 13.70
C ASN A 114 -1.36 -3.00 14.57
N LYS A 115 -0.03 -3.08 14.69
CA LYS A 115 0.79 -2.11 15.44
C LYS A 115 1.49 -1.08 14.55
N ALA A 116 1.33 -1.15 13.22
CA ALA A 116 1.98 -0.25 12.28
C ALA A 116 1.07 0.94 11.93
N GLY A 117 -0.17 0.66 11.50
CA GLY A 117 -1.17 1.67 11.18
C GLY A 117 -0.84 2.57 9.98
N ALA A 118 -1.57 3.68 9.89
CA ALA A 118 -1.45 4.65 8.80
C ALA A 118 -0.02 5.19 8.60
N LYS A 119 0.77 5.25 9.67
CA LYS A 119 2.19 5.65 9.61
C LYS A 119 3.01 4.80 8.62
N TYR A 120 2.65 3.52 8.49
CA TYR A 120 3.31 2.55 7.61
C TYR A 120 2.40 2.10 6.45
N GLY A 121 1.35 2.87 6.13
CA GLY A 121 0.55 2.61 4.93
C GLY A 121 -0.36 1.37 5.02
N THR A 122 -0.75 0.92 6.22
CA THR A 122 -1.62 -0.26 6.36
C THR A 122 -3.10 0.05 6.08
N GLY A 123 -3.89 -1.01 5.92
CA GLY A 123 -5.35 -0.92 5.85
C GLY A 123 -5.90 -0.70 4.44
N TYR A 124 -5.09 -0.90 3.40
CA TYR A 124 -5.52 -0.76 2.02
C TYR A 124 -6.66 -1.73 1.66
N CYS A 125 -7.64 -1.20 0.96
CA CYS A 125 -8.76 -1.90 0.35
C CYS A 125 -9.20 -1.12 -0.90
N ASP A 126 -9.91 -1.77 -1.80
CA ASP A 126 -10.55 -1.13 -2.96
C ASP A 126 -11.73 -1.99 -3.47
N ALA A 127 -12.37 -1.62 -4.58
CA ALA A 127 -13.53 -2.34 -5.11
C ALA A 127 -13.17 -3.68 -5.78
N GLN A 128 -11.88 -3.93 -6.04
CA GLN A 128 -11.37 -5.18 -6.62
C GLN A 128 -11.15 -6.27 -5.57
N CYS A 129 -11.25 -5.95 -4.29
CA CYS A 129 -10.97 -6.89 -3.20
C CYS A 129 -9.59 -7.57 -3.30
N PRO A 130 -8.49 -6.81 -3.47
CA PRO A 130 -7.16 -7.32 -3.81
C PRO A 130 -6.66 -8.36 -2.82
N GLN A 131 -6.23 -9.50 -3.36
CA GLN A 131 -5.69 -10.62 -2.59
C GLN A 131 -4.16 -10.61 -2.47
N ASP A 132 -3.49 -9.68 -3.15
CA ASP A 132 -2.04 -9.49 -3.08
C ASP A 132 -1.58 -8.70 -1.85
N ILE A 133 -2.53 -8.12 -1.11
CA ILE A 133 -2.26 -7.40 0.13
C ILE A 133 -1.70 -8.35 1.19
N LYS A 134 -0.47 -8.08 1.62
CA LYS A 134 0.33 -8.96 2.49
C LYS A 134 -0.18 -9.00 3.94
N PHE A 135 -0.84 -7.94 4.41
CA PHE A 135 -1.40 -7.85 5.75
C PHE A 135 -2.81 -7.27 5.69
N ILE A 136 -3.81 -8.05 6.11
CA ILE A 136 -5.23 -7.67 6.06
C ILE A 136 -5.82 -7.88 7.46
N ASN A 137 -6.65 -6.94 7.90
CA ASN A 137 -7.37 -6.97 9.18
C ASN A 137 -6.50 -7.13 10.43
N GLY A 138 -5.20 -6.78 10.37
CA GLY A 138 -4.25 -6.83 11.50
C GLY A 138 -4.02 -8.20 12.15
N GLU A 139 -4.90 -9.18 11.99
CA GLU A 139 -4.89 -10.49 12.64
C GLU A 139 -4.12 -11.52 11.84
N LYS A 140 -3.94 -11.30 10.53
CA LYS A 140 -3.36 -12.29 9.62
C LYS A 140 -2.48 -11.62 8.59
N ALA A 141 -1.19 -11.95 8.60
CA ALA A 141 -0.44 -11.90 7.36
C ALA A 141 -1.17 -12.83 6.36
N ASN A 142 -1.33 -12.40 5.12
CA ASN A 142 -2.02 -13.14 4.08
C ASN A 142 -1.14 -14.27 3.51
N SER A 143 -0.43 -15.00 4.38
CA SER A 143 0.56 -16.02 4.02
C SER A 143 -0.06 -17.39 3.76
N VAL A 144 -1.27 -17.65 4.28
CA VAL A 144 -1.98 -18.92 4.10
C VAL A 144 -2.51 -19.00 2.66
N GLY A 145 -2.21 -20.11 1.99
CA GLY A 145 -2.63 -20.32 0.60
C GLY A 145 -1.94 -19.39 -0.41
N TRP A 146 -0.81 -18.77 -0.03
CA TRP A 146 -0.11 -17.82 -0.90
C TRP A 146 0.35 -18.47 -2.21
N ASN A 147 -0.13 -17.92 -3.32
CA ASN A 147 0.23 -18.31 -4.67
C ASN A 147 1.12 -17.23 -5.30
N ALA A 148 2.39 -17.56 -5.53
CA ALA A 148 3.35 -16.66 -6.14
C ALA A 148 2.97 -16.33 -7.59
N SER A 149 3.01 -15.05 -7.96
CA SER A 149 2.71 -14.65 -9.32
C SER A 149 3.75 -15.18 -10.31
N ALA A 150 3.29 -15.64 -11.47
CA ALA A 150 4.14 -16.10 -12.56
C ALA A 150 4.72 -14.94 -13.40
N ASN A 151 4.11 -13.74 -13.34
CA ASN A 151 4.50 -12.58 -14.14
C ASN A 151 4.92 -11.36 -13.30
N ASP A 152 4.89 -11.48 -11.97
CA ASP A 152 5.42 -10.48 -11.04
C ASP A 152 6.28 -11.15 -9.98
N VAL A 153 7.58 -10.86 -10.00
CA VAL A 153 8.58 -11.46 -9.10
C VAL A 153 8.46 -10.97 -7.65
N ASN A 154 7.66 -9.93 -7.39
CA ASN A 154 7.48 -9.30 -6.08
C ASN A 154 6.08 -9.51 -5.49
N ALA A 155 5.15 -10.07 -6.28
CA ALA A 155 3.75 -10.23 -5.90
C ALA A 155 3.26 -11.68 -5.94
N GLY A 156 2.10 -11.89 -5.37
CA GLY A 156 1.36 -13.15 -5.31
C GLY A 156 -0.01 -12.86 -4.73
N ALA A 157 -0.83 -13.88 -4.53
CA ALA A 157 -2.16 -13.74 -3.95
C ALA A 157 -2.34 -14.71 -2.79
N GLY A 158 -2.84 -14.23 -1.66
CA GLY A 158 -3.20 -15.06 -0.52
C GLY A 158 -4.68 -15.47 -0.53
N GLN A 159 -5.11 -16.13 0.55
CA GLN A 159 -6.50 -16.57 0.70
C GLN A 159 -7.49 -15.40 0.82
N TYR A 160 -7.08 -14.28 1.41
CA TYR A 160 -7.98 -13.17 1.76
C TYR A 160 -7.82 -11.99 0.80
N GLY A 161 -8.92 -11.29 0.54
CA GLY A 161 -8.95 -9.99 -0.13
C GLY A 161 -9.40 -8.88 0.81
N SER A 162 -9.08 -7.62 0.50
CA SER A 162 -9.51 -6.45 1.28
C SER A 162 -10.39 -5.52 0.46
N CYS A 163 -11.68 -5.43 0.82
CA CYS A 163 -12.71 -4.72 0.04
C CYS A 163 -13.18 -3.46 0.74
N CYS A 164 -13.45 -2.40 -0.03
CA CYS A 164 -14.22 -1.24 0.42
C CYS A 164 -14.74 -0.43 -0.78
N ASN A 165 -15.49 0.63 -0.53
CA ASN A 165 -15.94 1.53 -1.59
C ASN A 165 -14.74 2.29 -2.18
N GLU A 166 -14.79 2.52 -3.48
CA GLU A 166 -13.75 3.17 -4.27
C GLU A 166 -14.39 4.22 -5.20
N MET A 167 -13.74 5.37 -5.32
CA MET A 167 -14.06 6.40 -6.29
C MET A 167 -12.79 6.75 -7.06
N ASP A 168 -12.68 6.20 -8.27
CA ASP A 168 -11.68 6.61 -9.26
C ASP A 168 -12.12 7.96 -9.87
N ILE A 169 -11.38 9.03 -9.58
CA ILE A 169 -11.66 10.41 -10.07
C ILE A 169 -11.28 10.53 -11.54
#